data_AF-A0A962UZB5-F1
#
_entry.id   AF-A0A962UZB5-F1
#
_cell.length_a   1.000
_cell.length_b   1.000
_cell.length_c   1.000
_cell.angle_alpha   90.00
_cell.angle_beta   90.00
_cell.angle_gamma   90.00
#
_symmetry.space_group_name_H-M   'P 1'
#
loop_
_entity.id
_entity.type
_entity.pdbx_description
1 polymer ?
#
loop_
_entity_poly.entity_id
_entity_poly.type
_entity_poly.pdbx_seq_one_letter_code
_entity_poly.pdbx_strand_id
1 'polypeptide(L)'
;MDRLLDLAHRLARFGAWAGGALVILAAVLIGVDIALRKLFSLSIGGASELSGYVLAISASWSMALTLLDRAHIRIDSLYVILPPRACAVLDILGLLVMLAFIAPLTWLGW
;
A
#
# COMPACT_ATOMS: atom_id res chain seq x y z
N MET A 1 16.52 25.22 -8.52
CA MET A 1 15.94 23.86 -8.51
C MET A 1 15.19 23.59 -7.21
N ASP A 2 15.69 24.10 -6.08
CA ASP A 2 15.25 23.72 -4.73
C ASP A 2 13.78 24.08 -4.43
N ARG A 3 13.29 25.22 -4.94
CA ARG A 3 11.89 25.64 -4.74
C ARG A 3 10.86 24.69 -5.36
N LEU A 4 11.20 24.03 -6.48
CA LEU A 4 10.30 23.07 -7.12
C LEU A 4 10.26 21.75 -6.35
N LEU A 5 11.40 21.34 -5.79
CA LEU A 5 11.50 20.17 -4.93
C LEU A 5 10.76 20.40 -3.61
N ASP A 6 10.94 21.57 -2.96
CA ASP A 6 10.22 21.93 -1.74
C ASP A 6 8.70 21.93 -1.93
N LEU A 7 8.24 22.42 -3.10
CA LEU A 7 6.82 22.47 -3.44
C LEU A 7 6.27 21.07 -3.72
N ALA A 8 7.01 20.24 -4.44
CA ALA A 8 6.68 18.82 -4.64
C ALA A 8 6.59 18.07 -3.31
N HIS A 9 7.53 18.30 -2.39
CA HIS A 9 7.53 17.71 -1.04
C HIS A 9 6.32 18.12 -0.22
N ARG A 10 5.95 19.41 -0.24
CA ARG A 10 4.77 19.91 0.47
C ARG A 10 3.48 19.31 -0.08
N LEU A 11 3.34 19.25 -1.40
CA LEU A 11 2.17 18.66 -2.06
C LEU A 11 2.07 17.15 -1.77
N ALA A 12 3.18 16.42 -1.88
CA ALA A 12 3.23 14.99 -1.57
C ALA A 12 2.89 14.72 -0.09
N ARG A 13 3.38 15.54 0.84
CA ARG A 13 3.09 15.40 2.27
C ARG A 13 1.63 15.69 2.60
N PHE A 14 1.07 16.76 2.03
CA PHE A 14 -0.36 17.04 2.14
C PHE A 14 -1.19 15.87 1.60
N GLY A 15 -0.75 15.32 0.48
CA GLY A 15 -1.30 14.12 -0.13
C GLY A 15 -1.32 12.87 0.72
N ALA A 16 -0.19 12.56 1.34
CA ALA A 16 -0.10 11.42 2.23
C ALA A 16 -1.04 11.56 3.42
N TRP A 17 -1.20 12.77 3.98
CA TRP A 17 -2.17 13.06 5.02
C TRP A 17 -3.62 12.91 4.53
N ALA A 18 -3.95 13.46 3.37
CA ALA A 18 -5.28 13.32 2.77
C ALA A 18 -5.59 11.86 2.43
N GLY A 19 -4.63 11.12 1.89
CA GLY A 19 -4.71 9.68 1.60
C GLY A 19 -4.91 8.86 2.87
N GLY A 20 -4.15 9.12 3.93
CA GLY A 20 -4.33 8.48 5.23
C GLY A 20 -5.70 8.74 5.84
N ALA A 21 -6.20 9.98 5.77
CA ALA A 21 -7.54 10.34 6.22
C ALA A 21 -8.63 9.60 5.42
N LEU A 22 -8.48 9.50 4.10
CA LEU A 22 -9.39 8.73 3.25
C LEU A 22 -9.41 7.25 3.64
N VAL A 23 -8.25 6.63 3.91
CA VAL A 23 -8.17 5.23 4.34
C VAL A 23 -8.91 5.01 5.66
N ILE A 24 -8.75 5.91 6.63
CA ILE A 24 -9.49 5.85 7.90
C ILE A 24 -11.00 5.95 7.64
N LEU A 25 -11.43 6.88 6.77
CA LEU A 25 -12.83 7.02 6.39
C LEU A 25 -13.38 5.74 5.76
N ALA A 26 -12.63 5.12 4.85
CA ALA A 26 -13.01 3.85 4.24
C ALA A 26 -13.10 2.71 5.27
N ALA A 27 -12.17 2.64 6.23
CA ALA A 27 -12.22 1.65 7.30
C ALA A 27 -13.48 1.81 8.18
N VAL A 28 -13.86 3.05 8.50
CA VAL A 28 -15.10 3.34 9.23
C VAL A 28 -16.32 2.93 8.40
N LEU A 29 -16.36 3.29 7.11
CA LEU A 29 -17.45 2.94 6.21
C LEU A 29 -17.65 1.42 6.10
N ILE A 30 -16.55 0.67 5.94
CA ILE A 30 -16.58 -0.81 5.92
C ILE A 30 -17.05 -1.35 7.27
N GLY A 31 -16.55 -0.80 8.38
CA GLY A 31 -16.98 -1.20 9.72
C GLY A 31 -18.48 -1.00 9.95
N VAL A 32 -19.02 0.12 9.45
CA VAL A 32 -20.45 0.41 9.47
C VAL A 32 -21.23 -0.57 8.59
N ASP A 33 -20.78 -0.84 7.35
CA ASP A 33 -21.43 -1.84 6.48
C ASP A 33 -21.46 -3.23 7.13
N ILE A 34 -20.37 -3.66 7.76
CA ILE A 34 -20.31 -4.95 8.47
C ILE A 34 -21.29 -4.97 9.65
N ALA A 35 -21.38 -3.87 10.41
CA ALA A 35 -22.31 -3.76 11.54
C ALA A 35 -23.78 -3.80 11.08
N LEU A 36 -24.14 -3.03 10.04
CA LEU A 36 -25.48 -3.02 9.45
C LEU A 36 -25.87 -4.39 8.88
N ARG A 37 -24.93 -5.05 8.19
CA ARG A 37 -25.16 -6.39 7.64
C ARG A 37 -25.44 -7.41 8.73
N LYS A 38 -24.76 -7.30 9.87
CA LYS A 38 -24.90 -8.25 10.99
C LYS A 38 -26.14 -7.99 11.87
N LEU A 39 -26.55 -6.73 12.01
CA LEU A 39 -27.67 -6.33 12.88
C LEU A 39 -29.02 -6.22 12.15
N PHE A 40 -29.00 -5.80 10.88
CA PHE A 40 -30.20 -5.44 10.12
C PHE A 40 -30.31 -6.17 8.77
N SER A 41 -29.35 -7.03 8.41
CA SER A 41 -29.29 -7.73 7.11
C SER A 41 -29.30 -6.79 5.89
N LEU A 42 -29.04 -5.49 6.11
CA LEU A 42 -28.94 -4.46 5.09
C LEU A 42 -27.46 -4.24 4.79
N SER A 43 -27.09 -4.17 3.52
CA SER A 43 -25.75 -3.80 3.07
C SER A 43 -25.81 -2.51 2.28
N ILE A 44 -24.83 -1.65 2.53
CA ILE A 44 -24.54 -0.48 1.71
C ILE A 44 -23.85 -0.99 0.44
N GLY A 45 -24.63 -1.18 -0.62
CA GLY A 45 -24.10 -1.49 -1.95
C GLY A 45 -23.10 -0.41 -2.37
N GLY A 46 -21.91 -0.81 -2.78
CA GLY A 46 -20.83 0.10 -3.20
C GLY A 46 -19.74 0.38 -2.16
N ALA A 47 -19.85 -0.15 -0.93
CA ALA A 47 -18.79 0.00 0.08
C ALA A 47 -17.43 -0.58 -0.40
N SER A 48 -17.44 -1.73 -1.07
CA SER A 48 -16.26 -2.37 -1.64
C SER A 48 -15.63 -1.55 -2.77
N GLU A 49 -16.44 -1.02 -3.69
CA GLU A 49 -15.98 -0.20 -4.81
C GLU A 49 -15.37 1.12 -4.31
N LEU A 50 -16.05 1.79 -3.38
CA LEU A 50 -15.59 3.04 -2.78
C LEU A 50 -14.26 2.83 -2.04
N SER A 51 -14.13 1.73 -1.30
CA SER A 51 -12.88 1.39 -0.61
C SER A 51 -11.72 1.12 -1.57
N GLY A 52 -11.99 0.50 -2.72
CA GLY A 52 -11.01 0.28 -3.78
C GLY A 52 -10.50 1.59 -4.38
N TYR A 53 -11.39 2.56 -4.64
CA TYR A 53 -11.00 3.89 -5.11
C TYR A 53 -10.20 4.67 -4.08
N VAL A 54 -10.62 4.63 -2.82
CA VAL A 54 -9.88 5.24 -1.71
C VAL A 54 -8.48 4.66 -1.60
N LEU A 55 -8.33 3.34 -1.74
CA LEU A 55 -7.03 2.67 -1.71
C LEU A 55 -6.15 3.12 -2.88
N ALA A 56 -6.69 3.20 -4.09
CA ALA A 56 -5.94 3.64 -5.27
C ALA A 56 -5.44 5.09 -5.14
N ILE A 57 -6.32 6.00 -4.67
CA ILE A 57 -5.96 7.42 -4.46
C ILE A 57 -4.89 7.55 -3.38
N SER A 58 -5.11 6.93 -2.22
CA SER A 58 -4.18 7.02 -1.08
C SER A 58 -2.80 6.41 -1.39
N ALA A 59 -2.77 5.27 -2.08
CA ALA A 59 -1.52 4.63 -2.51
C ALA A 59 -0.73 5.54 -3.47
N SER A 60 -1.41 6.18 -4.42
CA SER A 60 -0.75 7.05 -5.42
C SER A 60 0.00 8.23 -4.78
N TRP A 61 -0.63 8.91 -3.82
CA TRP A 61 0.00 10.06 -3.15
C TRP A 61 1.06 9.63 -2.12
N SER A 62 0.86 8.49 -1.46
CA SER A 62 1.86 7.92 -0.55
C SER A 62 3.13 7.49 -1.32
N MET A 63 2.98 6.93 -2.52
CA MET A 63 4.09 6.52 -3.38
C MET A 63 4.91 7.74 -3.86
N ALA A 64 4.25 8.86 -4.14
CA ALA A 64 4.93 10.10 -4.52
C ALA A 64 5.80 10.64 -3.37
N LEU A 65 5.30 10.60 -2.13
CA LEU A 65 6.05 11.03 -0.95
C LEU A 65 7.23 10.09 -0.66
N THR A 66 7.02 8.77 -0.69
CA THR A 66 8.10 7.80 -0.44
C THR A 66 9.24 7.90 -1.45
N LEU A 67 8.91 8.21 -2.72
CA LEU A 67 9.91 8.46 -3.76
C LEU A 67 10.75 9.71 -3.46
N LEU A 68 10.11 10.80 -3.04
CA LEU A 68 10.79 12.06 -2.71
C LEU A 68 11.68 11.93 -1.45
N ASP A 69 11.20 11.20 -0.44
CA ASP A 69 11.95 10.94 0.79
C ASP A 69 13.00 9.83 0.63
N ARG A 70 13.08 9.19 -0.54
CA ARG A 70 13.84 7.93 -0.77
C ARG A 70 13.55 6.88 0.32
N ALA A 71 12.35 6.94 0.91
CA ALA A 71 11.90 6.07 1.98
C ALA A 71 11.38 4.72 1.44
N HIS A 72 11.86 4.29 0.28
CA HIS A 72 11.69 2.91 -0.13
C HIS A 72 12.38 2.07 0.94
N ILE A 73 11.61 1.29 1.68
CA ILE A 73 12.12 0.39 2.71
C ILE A 73 12.90 -0.71 1.98
N ARG A 74 14.14 -0.40 1.58
CA ARG A 74 15.15 -1.41 1.45
C ARG A 74 15.47 -1.80 2.87
N ILE A 75 15.41 -3.09 3.14
CA ILE A 75 15.90 -3.69 4.38
C ILE A 75 17.45 -3.64 4.35
N ASP A 76 18.03 -2.49 3.98
CA ASP A 76 19.46 -2.24 3.90
C ASP A 76 20.09 -2.43 5.27
N SER A 77 19.38 -2.07 6.34
CA SER A 77 19.89 -2.27 7.69
C SER A 77 20.16 -3.75 8.01
N LEU A 78 19.43 -4.70 7.42
CA LEU A 78 19.69 -6.13 7.60
C LEU A 78 20.75 -6.62 6.61
N TYR A 79 20.71 -6.17 5.35
CA TYR A 79 21.69 -6.54 4.32
C TYR A 79 23.11 -6.02 4.62
N VAL A 80 23.25 -4.93 5.37
CA VAL A 80 24.54 -4.39 5.82
C VAL A 80 25.19 -5.25 6.90
N ILE A 81 24.39 -6.01 7.68
CA ILE A 81 24.88 -6.84 8.79
C ILE A 81 25.09 -8.29 8.36
N LEU A 82 24.38 -8.75 7.31
CA LEU A 82 24.43 -10.14 6.86
C LEU A 82 25.61 -10.44 5.92
N PRO A 83 26.22 -11.64 6.00
CA PRO A 83 27.22 -12.07 5.03
C PRO A 83 26.59 -12.28 3.64
N PRO A 84 27.36 -12.13 2.55
CA PRO A 84 26.85 -12.15 1.18
C PRO A 84 26.09 -13.44 0.81
N ARG A 85 26.43 -14.57 1.46
CA ARG A 85 25.73 -15.85 1.27
C ARG A 85 24.31 -15.84 1.86
N ALA A 86 24.10 -15.18 2.99
CA ALA A 86 22.78 -15.09 3.61
C ALA A 86 21.85 -14.16 2.82
N CYS A 87 22.39 -13.06 2.29
CA CYS A 87 21.66 -12.18 1.36
C CYS A 87 21.21 -12.94 0.09
N ALA A 88 22.09 -13.75 -0.50
CA ALA A 88 21.75 -14.55 -1.68
C ALA A 88 20.64 -15.57 -1.41
N VAL A 89 20.65 -16.20 -0.23
CA VAL A 89 19.56 -17.12 0.18
C VAL A 89 18.25 -16.36 0.35
N LEU A 90 18.29 -15.17 0.95
CA LEU A 90 17.11 -14.32 1.14
C LEU A 90 16.54 -13.84 -0.21
N ASP A 91 17.38 -13.51 -1.17
CA ASP A 91 16.98 -13.14 -2.53
C ASP A 91 16.31 -14.31 -3.27
N ILE A 92 16.90 -15.51 -3.19
CA ILE A 92 16.31 -16.73 -3.79
C ILE A 92 14.96 -17.05 -3.13
N LEU A 93 14.87 -16.92 -1.80
CA LEU A 93 13.63 -17.13 -1.07
C LEU A 93 12.59 -16.09 -1.47
N GLY A 94 12.97 -14.82 -1.62
CA GLY A 94 12.11 -13.75 -2.12
C GLY A 94 11.57 -14.05 -3.52
N LEU A 95 12.44 -14.51 -4.44
CA LEU A 95 12.05 -14.95 -5.78
C LEU A 95 11.08 -16.14 -5.75
N LEU A 96 11.32 -17.13 -4.89
CA LEU A 96 10.44 -18.29 -4.74
C LEU A 96 9.06 -17.91 -4.20
N VAL A 97 9.01 -17.03 -3.19
CA VAL A 97 7.75 -16.53 -2.62
C VAL A 97 6.99 -15.71 -3.67
N MET A 98 7.68 -14.86 -4.44
CA MET A 98 7.08 -14.11 -5.54
C MET A 98 6.50 -15.04 -6.62
N LEU A 99 7.25 -16.08 -7.00
CA LEU A 99 6.80 -17.10 -7.95
C LEU A 99 5.54 -17.82 -7.42
N ALA A 100 5.56 -18.21 -6.14
CA ALA A 100 4.44 -18.88 -5.48
C ALA A 100 3.20 -18.00 -5.39
N PHE A 101 3.36 -16.67 -5.28
CA PHE A 101 2.24 -15.72 -5.30
C PHE A 101 1.67 -15.52 -6.71
N ILE A 102 2.52 -15.39 -7.73
CA ILE A 102 2.09 -15.13 -9.12
C ILE A 102 1.46 -16.38 -9.75
N ALA A 103 1.96 -17.58 -9.46
CA ALA A 103 1.47 -18.83 -10.05
C ALA A 103 -0.07 -19.03 -9.93
N PRO A 104 -0.70 -18.91 -8.74
CA PRO A 104 -2.15 -19.04 -8.62
C PRO A 104 -2.90 -17.87 -9.28
N LEU A 105 -2.36 -16.64 -9.24
CA LEU A 105 -2.97 -15.49 -9.93
C LEU A 105 -3.06 -15.74 -11.45
N THR A 106 -2.01 -16.31 -12.06
CA THR A 106 -2.03 -16.66 -13.48
C THR A 106 -2.95 -17.83 -13.81
N TRP A 107 -3.16 -18.75 -12.87
CA TRP A 107 -4.06 -19.89 -13.06
C TRP A 107 -5.53 -19.48 -12.94
N LEU A 108 -5.88 -18.65 -11.95
CA LEU A 108 -7.25 -18.18 -11.68
C LEU A 108 -7.65 -16.96 -12.52
N GLY A 109 -6.67 -16.27 -13.12
CA GLY A 109 -6.90 -15.09 -13.96
C GLY A 109 -7.29 -15.42 -15.41
N TRP A 110 -7.26 -16.69 -15.80
CA TRP A 110 -7.81 -17.22 -17.06
C TRP A 110 -9.18 -17.86 -16.78
#